data_AF-A0A959X342-F1
#
_entry.id   AF-A0A959X342-F1
#
_cell.length_a   1.000
_cell.length_b   1.000
_cell.length_c   1.000
_cell.angle_alpha   90.00
_cell.angle_beta   90.00
_cell.angle_gamma   90.00
#
_symmetry.space_group_name_H-M   'P 1'
#
loop_
_entity.id
_entity.type
_entity.pdbx_description
1 polymer ?
#
loop_
_entity_poly.entity_id
_entity_poly.type
_entity_poly.pdbx_seq_one_letter_code
_entity_poly.pdbx_strand_id
1 'polypeptide(L)'
;AQSRRSGDAFWVKAARTTHTATARAYGIVRVEDTDDRGARLAGGRLLQHAHLAATAAGIGLQHMNQVTERIARDAALGNPDRFSARWAHATGIPAGQSLLAFRVGYPERAANPSPR
;
A
#
# COMPACT_ATOMS: atom_id res chain seq x y z
N ALA A 1 -5.11 -21.24 -18.68
CA ALA A 1 -4.50 -20.37 -17.65
C ALA A 1 -3.98 -19.10 -18.32
N GLN A 2 -4.15 -17.92 -17.72
CA GLN A 2 -3.53 -16.69 -18.24
C GLN A 2 -2.00 -16.73 -18.04
N SER A 3 -1.24 -16.10 -18.94
CA SER A 3 0.22 -15.99 -18.81
C SER A 3 0.62 -15.01 -17.71
N ARG A 4 1.82 -15.18 -17.13
CA ARG A 4 2.39 -14.23 -16.15
C ARG A 4 2.40 -12.80 -16.69
N ARG A 5 2.89 -12.60 -17.92
CA ARG A 5 2.95 -11.29 -18.58
C ARG A 5 1.57 -10.63 -18.67
N SER A 6 0.52 -11.38 -19.05
CA SER A 6 -0.83 -10.83 -19.10
C SER A 6 -1.39 -10.48 -17.73
N GLY A 7 -1.05 -11.26 -16.70
CA GLY A 7 -1.42 -10.96 -15.31
C GLY A 7 -0.73 -9.71 -14.78
N ASP A 8 0.58 -9.58 -15.01
CA ASP A 8 1.35 -8.40 -14.59
C ASP A 8 0.82 -7.12 -15.26
N ALA A 9 0.56 -7.18 -16.56
CA ALA A 9 0.01 -6.05 -17.31
C ALA A 9 -1.39 -5.66 -16.81
N PHE A 10 -2.22 -6.64 -16.47
CA PHE A 10 -3.54 -6.40 -15.87
C PHE A 10 -3.42 -5.66 -14.54
N TRP A 11 -2.56 -6.11 -13.64
CA TRP A 11 -2.39 -5.48 -12.32
C TRP A 11 -1.84 -4.07 -12.40
N VAL A 12 -0.84 -3.83 -13.27
CA VAL A 12 -0.30 -2.48 -13.50
C VAL A 12 -1.38 -1.55 -14.08
N LYS A 13 -2.16 -2.04 -15.04
CA LYS A 13 -3.28 -1.27 -15.61
C LYS A 13 -4.31 -0.93 -14.53
N ALA A 14 -4.77 -1.92 -13.75
CA ALA A 14 -5.77 -1.70 -12.69
C ALA A 14 -5.27 -0.73 -11.61
N ALA A 15 -4.01 -0.84 -11.20
CA ALA A 15 -3.39 0.10 -10.27
C ALA A 15 -3.44 1.53 -10.81
N ARG A 16 -3.09 1.75 -12.08
CA ARG A 16 -3.09 3.08 -12.70
C ARG A 16 -4.49 3.63 -12.94
N THR A 17 -5.33 2.87 -13.65
CA THR A 17 -6.59 3.37 -14.21
C THR A 17 -7.76 3.26 -13.26
N THR A 18 -7.63 2.48 -12.18
CA THR A 18 -8.67 2.33 -11.18
C THR A 18 -8.16 2.76 -9.82
N HIS A 19 -7.10 2.13 -9.30
CA HIS A 19 -6.70 2.40 -7.92
C HIS A 19 -6.19 3.83 -7.72
N THR A 20 -5.31 4.29 -8.60
CA THR A 20 -4.77 5.64 -8.51
C THR A 20 -5.75 6.68 -9.01
N ALA A 21 -6.45 6.41 -10.12
CA ALA A 21 -7.39 7.35 -10.74
C ALA A 21 -8.61 7.69 -9.88
N THR A 22 -9.06 6.77 -9.00
CA THR A 22 -10.24 7.00 -8.14
C THR A 22 -9.90 7.29 -6.68
N ALA A 23 -8.61 7.34 -6.32
CA ALA A 23 -8.21 7.70 -4.96
C ALA A 23 -8.58 9.17 -4.67
N ARG A 24 -9.21 9.42 -3.52
CA ARG A 24 -9.43 10.79 -3.03
C ARG A 24 -8.24 11.32 -2.25
N ALA A 25 -7.57 10.43 -1.51
CA ALA A 25 -6.32 10.73 -0.83
C ALA A 25 -5.51 9.45 -0.64
N TYR A 26 -4.24 9.64 -0.29
CA TYR A 26 -3.32 8.60 0.12
C TYR A 26 -2.88 8.85 1.55
N GLY A 27 -2.52 7.78 2.24
CA GLY A 27 -1.85 7.85 3.54
C GLY A 27 -0.70 6.86 3.60
N ILE A 28 0.29 7.20 4.43
CA ILE A 28 1.45 6.37 4.73
C ILE A 28 1.57 6.28 6.24
N VAL A 29 1.59 5.06 6.78
CA VAL A 29 1.98 4.83 8.16
C VAL A 29 3.50 4.89 8.23
N ARG A 30 4.01 5.93 8.88
CA ARG A 30 5.43 6.17 9.04
C ARG A 30 5.95 5.57 10.34
N VAL A 31 7.15 5.00 10.28
CA VAL A 31 7.93 4.52 11.43
C VAL A 31 9.37 5.03 11.31
N GLU A 32 10.14 4.96 12.39
CA GLU A 32 11.56 5.33 12.35
C GLU A 32 12.40 4.35 11.51
N ASP A 33 12.10 3.06 11.66
CA ASP A 33 12.72 1.96 10.93
C ASP A 33 11.68 0.88 10.62
N THR A 34 11.55 0.51 9.34
CA THR A 34 10.63 -0.54 8.88
C THR A 34 11.07 -1.96 9.22
N ASP A 35 12.34 -2.18 9.57
CA ASP A 35 12.85 -3.49 9.98
C ASP A 35 12.63 -3.78 11.47
N ASP A 36 12.36 -2.74 12.27
CA ASP A 36 12.05 -2.91 13.69
C ASP A 36 10.70 -3.63 13.89
N ARG A 37 10.73 -4.77 14.59
CA ARG A 37 9.55 -5.61 14.79
C ARG A 37 8.49 -4.92 15.66
N GLY A 38 8.91 -4.11 16.63
CA GLY A 38 8.01 -3.37 17.51
C GLY A 38 7.21 -2.32 16.72
N ALA A 39 7.92 -1.54 15.91
CA ALA A 39 7.39 -0.52 15.02
C ALA A 39 6.43 -1.12 13.99
N ARG A 40 6.77 -2.28 13.41
CA ARG A 40 5.88 -3.01 12.48
C ARG A 40 4.56 -3.40 13.13
N LEU A 41 4.59 -3.94 14.35
CA LEU A 41 3.38 -4.31 15.09
C LEU A 41 2.55 -3.08 15.48
N ALA A 42 3.21 -2.03 15.96
CA ALA A 42 2.54 -0.77 16.31
C ALA A 42 1.89 -0.11 15.09
N GLY A 43 2.61 -0.03 13.98
CA GLY A 43 2.11 0.53 12.73
C GLY A 43 0.99 -0.30 12.08
N GLY A 44 1.05 -1.63 12.19
CA GLY A 44 -0.05 -2.50 11.78
C GLY A 44 -1.33 -2.26 12.60
N ARG A 45 -1.22 -2.10 13.92
CA ARG A 45 -2.35 -1.73 14.79
C ARG A 45 -2.92 -0.36 14.42
N LEU A 46 -2.06 0.63 14.18
CA LEU A 46 -2.48 1.96 13.74
C LEU A 46 -3.25 1.88 12.41
N LEU A 47 -2.75 1.14 11.43
CA LEU A 47 -3.45 0.96 10.16
C LEU A 47 -4.82 0.31 10.35
N GLN A 48 -4.91 -0.70 11.19
CA GLN A 48 -6.19 -1.35 11.49
C GLN A 48 -7.19 -0.38 12.14
N HIS A 49 -6.74 0.43 13.10
CA HIS A 49 -7.59 1.47 13.70
C HIS A 49 -8.03 2.51 12.68
N ALA A 50 -7.12 2.98 11.82
CA ALA A 50 -7.44 3.92 10.75
C ALA A 50 -8.46 3.34 9.75
N HIS A 51 -8.32 2.06 9.38
CA HIS A 51 -9.26 1.37 8.50
C HIS A 51 -10.65 1.27 9.14
N LEU A 52 -10.74 0.83 10.40
CA LEU A 52 -12.02 0.72 11.12
C LEU A 52 -12.69 2.09 11.29
N ALA A 53 -11.92 3.13 11.64
CA ALA A 53 -12.42 4.50 11.75
C ALA A 53 -12.94 5.03 10.40
N ALA A 54 -12.20 4.80 9.31
CA ALA A 54 -12.64 5.15 7.97
C ALA A 54 -13.95 4.45 7.62
N THR A 55 -14.05 3.15 7.89
CA THR A 55 -15.26 2.35 7.62
C THR A 55 -16.46 2.86 8.42
N ALA A 56 -16.27 3.17 9.70
CA ALA A 56 -17.32 3.75 10.54
C ALA A 56 -17.81 5.12 10.03
N ALA A 57 -16.94 5.86 9.35
CA ALA A 57 -17.26 7.14 8.69
C ALA A 57 -17.77 6.99 7.25
N GLY A 58 -18.03 5.77 6.76
CA GLY A 58 -18.47 5.52 5.39
C GLY A 58 -17.38 5.71 4.31
N ILE A 59 -16.11 5.72 4.71
CA ILE A 59 -14.94 5.86 3.83
C ILE A 59 -14.34 4.46 3.58
N GLY A 60 -14.14 4.13 2.30
CA GLY A 60 -13.42 2.94 1.91
C GLY A 60 -11.91 3.15 2.02
N LEU A 61 -11.18 2.15 2.53
CA LEU A 61 -9.73 2.14 2.61
C LEU A 61 -9.17 0.89 1.90
N GLN A 62 -8.21 1.09 1.00
CA GLN A 62 -7.49 -0.01 0.34
C GLN A 62 -5.99 0.11 0.62
N HIS A 63 -5.37 -0.96 1.10
CA HIS A 63 -3.91 -1.04 1.23
C HIS A 63 -3.24 -1.02 -0.15
N MET A 64 -2.14 -0.26 -0.26
CA MET A 64 -1.41 0.04 -1.48
C MET A 64 0.10 -0.21 -1.28
N ASN A 65 0.45 -1.40 -0.80
CA ASN A 65 1.82 -1.75 -0.41
C ASN A 65 2.68 -2.30 -1.56
N GLN A 66 2.21 -2.29 -2.80
CA GLN A 66 2.92 -2.95 -3.91
C GLN A 66 4.35 -2.41 -4.08
N VAL A 67 4.57 -1.09 -3.91
CA VAL A 67 5.91 -0.49 -4.06
C VAL A 67 6.79 -0.77 -2.83
N THR A 68 6.26 -0.61 -1.62
CA THR A 68 7.03 -0.88 -0.39
C THR A 68 7.40 -2.36 -0.26
N GLU A 69 6.51 -3.27 -0.67
CA GLU A 69 6.81 -4.70 -0.74
C GLU A 69 7.87 -5.03 -1.80
N ARG A 70 7.89 -4.31 -2.93
CA ARG A 70 8.96 -4.47 -3.94
C ARG A 70 10.31 -4.02 -3.40
N ILE A 71 10.36 -2.92 -2.65
CA ILE A 71 11.58 -2.42 -1.99
C ILE A 71 12.07 -3.46 -0.97
N ALA A 72 11.20 -3.87 -0.04
CA ALA A 72 11.55 -4.84 0.99
C ALA A 72 11.99 -6.19 0.40
N ARG A 73 11.31 -6.66 -0.66
CA ARG A 73 11.71 -7.87 -1.39
C ARG A 73 13.09 -7.75 -2.00
N ASP A 74 13.37 -6.66 -2.70
CA ASP A 74 14.64 -6.49 -3.39
C ASP A 74 15.79 -6.36 -2.36
N ALA A 75 15.58 -5.68 -1.23
CA ALA A 75 16.52 -5.67 -0.11
C ALA A 75 16.76 -7.07 0.49
N ALA A 76 15.70 -7.83 0.78
CA ALA A 76 15.80 -9.18 1.34
C ALA A 76 16.53 -10.18 0.43
N LEU A 77 16.50 -9.95 -0.88
CA LEU A 77 17.17 -10.78 -1.88
C LEU A 77 18.58 -10.26 -2.25
N GLY A 78 19.02 -9.13 -1.68
CA GLY A 78 20.27 -8.47 -2.08
C GLY A 78 20.24 -7.92 -3.52
N ASN A 79 19.06 -7.69 -4.08
CA ASN A 79 18.92 -7.10 -5.41
C ASN A 79 19.16 -5.58 -5.34
N PRO A 80 19.56 -4.95 -6.47
CA PRO A 80 19.65 -3.49 -6.55
C PRO A 80 18.32 -2.82 -6.21
N ASP A 81 18.37 -1.76 -5.40
CA ASP A 81 17.20 -0.94 -5.10
C ASP A 81 16.78 -0.11 -6.32
N ARG A 82 15.56 -0.37 -6.79
CA ARG A 82 14.98 0.29 -7.97
C ARG A 82 13.93 1.34 -7.64
N PHE A 83 13.46 1.39 -6.40
CA PHE A 83 12.20 2.05 -6.06
C PHE A 83 12.30 3.04 -4.91
N SER A 84 13.26 2.94 -3.97
CA SER A 84 13.27 3.84 -2.81
C SER A 84 13.45 5.31 -3.16
N ALA A 85 14.35 5.63 -4.11
CA ALA A 85 14.53 7.00 -4.56
C ALA A 85 13.26 7.57 -5.23
N ARG A 86 12.56 6.74 -6.03
CA ARG A 86 11.30 7.12 -6.68
C ARG A 86 10.17 7.27 -5.68
N TRP A 87 10.13 6.41 -4.67
CA TRP A 87 9.18 6.47 -3.57
C TRP A 87 9.35 7.76 -2.77
N ALA A 88 10.58 8.08 -2.36
CA ALA A 88 10.87 9.31 -1.63
C ALA A 88 10.54 10.55 -2.45
N HIS A 89 10.86 10.54 -3.75
CA HIS A 89 10.49 11.63 -4.66
C HIS A 89 8.96 11.81 -4.78
N ALA A 90 8.20 10.72 -4.88
CA ALA A 90 6.75 10.80 -5.06
C ALA A 90 5.98 11.12 -3.77
N THR A 91 6.50 10.73 -2.60
CA THR A 91 5.77 10.79 -1.33
C THR A 91 6.34 11.81 -0.34
N GLY A 92 7.58 12.26 -0.55
CA GLY A 92 8.33 13.06 0.43
C GLY A 92 8.82 12.26 1.65
N ILE A 93 8.58 10.94 1.70
CA ILE A 93 8.94 10.10 2.85
C ILE A 93 9.97 9.06 2.43
N PRO A 94 11.08 8.88 3.17
CA PRO A 94 12.03 7.80 2.90
C PRO A 94 11.36 6.43 2.92
N ALA A 95 11.79 5.53 2.03
CA ALA A 95 11.21 4.19 1.93
C ALA A 95 11.39 3.36 3.21
N GLY A 96 12.57 3.42 3.84
CA GLY A 96 12.85 2.76 5.13
C GLY A 96 12.07 3.31 6.32
N GLN A 97 11.24 4.34 6.10
CA GLN A 97 10.32 4.89 7.10
C GLN A 97 8.85 4.67 6.71
N SER A 98 8.59 4.11 5.53
CA SER A 98 7.24 4.00 4.96
C SER A 98 6.73 2.57 5.12
N LEU A 99 6.19 2.26 6.30
CA LEU A 99 5.81 0.89 6.66
C LEU A 99 4.66 0.36 5.79
N LEU A 100 3.57 1.12 5.71
CA LEU A 100 2.34 0.74 4.98
C LEU A 100 1.80 1.96 4.26
N ALA A 101 1.25 1.75 3.08
CA ALA A 101 0.56 2.78 2.32
C ALA A 101 -0.87 2.36 2.02
N PHE A 102 -1.76 3.33 1.91
CA PHE A 102 -3.15 3.09 1.60
C PHE A 102 -3.74 4.25 0.79
N ARG A 103 -4.86 3.98 0.14
CA ARG A 103 -5.72 4.99 -0.46
C ARG A 103 -7.09 5.00 0.22
N VAL A 104 -7.73 6.15 0.20
CA VAL A 104 -9.10 6.33 0.70
C VAL A 104 -10.01 6.97 -0.35
N GLY A 105 -11.31 6.75 -0.19
CA GLY A 105 -12.33 7.40 -1.00
C GLY A 105 -13.74 6.97 -0.60
N TYR A 106 -14.74 7.58 -1.22
CA TYR A 106 -16.14 7.20 -1.03
C TYR A 106 -16.47 5.99 -1.91
N PRO A 107 -16.93 4.86 -1.35
CA PRO A 107 -17.31 3.70 -2.14
C PRO A 107 -18.56 4.00 -2.99
N GLU A 108 -18.49 3.71 -4.29
CA GLU A 108 -19.66 3.79 -5.18
C GLU A 108 -20.51 2.50 -5.16
N ARG A 109 -19.96 1.41 -4.63
CA ARG A 109 -20.59 0.09 -4.58
C ARG A 109 -20.26 -0.59 -3.26
N ALA A 110 -21.21 -1.37 -2.74
CA ALA A 110 -20.96 -2.26 -1.61
C ALA A 110 -19.94 -3.35 -2.02
N ALA A 111 -18.97 -3.60 -1.15
CA ALA A 111 -18.03 -4.71 -1.30
C ALA A 111 -18.59 -5.95 -0.58
N ASN A 112 -18.39 -7.13 -1.18
CA ASN A 112 -18.71 -8.37 -0.50
C ASN A 112 -17.67 -8.64 0.60
N PRO A 113 -18.09 -9.19 1.75
CA PRO A 113 -17.15 -9.69 2.74
C PRO A 113 -16.22 -10.72 2.10
N SER A 114 -14.91 -10.55 2.29
CA SER A 114 -13.94 -11.59 1.95
C SER A 114 -14.13 -12.81 2.85
N PRO A 115 -13.92 -14.04 2.35
CA PRO A 115 -13.89 -15.25 3.18
C PRO A 115 -12.96 -15.09 4.40
N ARG A 116 -13.26 -15.80 5.49
CA ARG A 116 -12.48 -15.82 6.73
C ARG A 116 -12.10 -17.23 7.09
#